data_AF-A0A6L6BP50-F1
#
_entry.id   AF-A0A6L6BP50-F1
#
_cell.length_a   1.000
_cell.length_b   1.000
_cell.length_c   1.000
_cell.angle_alpha   90.00
_cell.angle_beta   90.00
_cell.angle_gamma   90.00
#
_symmetry.space_group_name_H-M   'P 1'
#
loop_
_entity.id
_entity.type
_entity.pdbx_description
1 polymer ?
#
loop_
_entity_poly.entity_id
_entity_poly.type
_entity_poly.pdbx_seq_one_letter_code
_entity_poly.pdbx_strand_id
1 'polypeptide(L)' 'GSAGEFMQQSHWSLAKDYETSNEIMDQAVQQLLTDPTVLGARITGGGFGGCIVGLRRRKNS' A
#
# COMPACT_ATOMS: atom_id res chain seq x y z
N GLY A 1 14.35 7.73 2.33
CA GLY A 1 13.13 7.44 1.57
C GLY A 1 12.02 8.34 2.02
N SER A 2 11.11 8.69 1.13
CA SER A 2 9.86 9.37 1.50
C SER A 2 8.93 8.43 2.27
N ALA A 3 7.97 8.95 3.04
CA ALA A 3 7.02 8.13 3.79
C ALA A 3 6.25 7.13 2.89
N GLY A 4 5.93 7.54 1.66
CA GLY A 4 5.25 6.69 0.68
C GLY A 4 6.09 5.52 0.16
N GLU A 5 7.40 5.73 -0.04
CA GLU A 5 8.32 4.63 -0.38
C GLU A 5 8.39 3.58 0.73
N PHE A 6 8.47 4.02 2.00
CA PHE A 6 8.48 3.09 3.14
C PHE A 6 7.16 2.34 3.30
N MET A 7 6.02 2.95 2.95
CA MET A 7 4.74 2.24 2.92
C MET A 7 4.78 1.09 1.90
N GLN A 8 5.25 1.34 0.67
CA GLN A 8 5.34 0.32 -0.37
C GLN A 8 6.32 -0.80 0.01
N GLN A 9 7.50 -0.46 0.53
CA GLN A 9 8.47 -1.46 1.01
C GLN A 9 7.85 -2.32 2.12
N SER A 10 7.12 -1.71 3.05
CA SER A 10 6.46 -2.45 4.11
C SER A 10 5.33 -3.36 3.60
N HIS A 11 4.59 -2.97 2.57
CA HIS A 11 3.60 -3.86 1.95
C HIS A 11 4.26 -5.11 1.37
N TRP A 12 5.34 -4.95 0.61
CA TRP A 12 6.02 -6.08 -0.01
C TRP A 12 6.73 -6.97 1.01
N SER A 13 7.23 -6.41 2.11
CA SER A 13 7.72 -7.22 3.23
C SER A 13 6.59 -8.01 3.89
N LEU A 14 5.42 -7.42 4.11
CA LEU A 14 4.26 -8.15 4.64
C LEU A 14 3.76 -9.25 3.70
N ALA A 15 3.81 -9.01 2.39
CA ALA A 15 3.37 -9.97 1.38
C ALA A 15 4.38 -11.12 1.20
N LYS A 16 5.69 -10.83 1.21
CA LYS A 16 6.74 -11.81 0.86
C LYS A 16 7.44 -12.42 2.07
N ASP A 17 7.73 -11.63 3.09
CA ASP A 17 8.51 -12.09 4.24
C ASP A 17 7.59 -12.65 5.34
N TYR A 18 6.40 -12.04 5.50
CA TYR A 18 5.41 -12.46 6.49
C TYR A 18 4.24 -13.26 5.88
N GLU A 19 4.14 -13.31 4.55
CA GLU A 19 3.07 -14.04 3.83
C GLU A 19 1.66 -13.71 4.34
N THR A 20 1.45 -12.46 4.77
CA THR A 20 0.18 -11.99 5.37
C THR A 20 -0.71 -11.23 4.38
N SER A 21 -0.39 -11.26 3.09
CA SER A 21 -1.22 -10.64 2.04
C SER A 21 -1.95 -11.70 1.22
N ASN A 22 -2.69 -11.26 0.20
CA ASN A 22 -3.24 -12.12 -0.84
C ASN A 22 -3.28 -11.36 -2.17
N GLU A 23 -3.57 -12.07 -3.26
CA GLU A 23 -3.56 -11.50 -4.62
C GLU A 23 -4.47 -10.29 -4.78
N ILE A 24 -5.66 -10.31 -4.17
CA ILE A 24 -6.63 -9.21 -4.26
C ILE A 24 -6.09 -7.95 -3.59
N MET A 25 -5.47 -8.11 -2.42
CA MET A 25 -4.89 -6.98 -1.68
C MET A 25 -3.67 -6.41 -2.39
N ASP A 26 -2.81 -7.26 -2.94
CA ASP A 26 -1.62 -6.84 -3.70
C ASP A 26 -2.02 -6.08 -4.97
N GLN A 27 -3.01 -6.58 -5.71
CA GLN A 27 -3.56 -5.91 -6.89
C GLN A 27 -4.17 -4.56 -6.52
N ALA A 28 -4.93 -4.47 -5.43
CA ALA A 28 -5.53 -3.21 -5.00
C ALA A 28 -4.47 -2.17 -4.57
N VAL A 29 -3.38 -2.60 -3.92
CA VAL A 29 -2.23 -1.72 -3.64
C VAL A 29 -1.59 -1.24 -4.95
N GLN A 30 -1.34 -2.14 -5.91
CA GLN A 30 -0.79 -1.76 -7.21
C GLN A 30 -1.68 -0.78 -7.98
N GLN A 31 -3.00 -1.00 -7.95
CA GLN A 31 -3.98 -0.10 -8.57
C GLN A 31 -3.92 1.31 -7.96
N LEU A 32 -3.87 1.43 -6.63
CA LEU A 32 -3.70 2.72 -5.95
C LEU A 32 -2.42 3.45 -6.38
N LEU A 33 -1.33 2.71 -6.60
CA LEU A 33 -0.04 3.27 -7.02
C LEU A 33 -0.02 3.74 -8.48
N THR A 34 -1.06 3.45 -9.28
CA THR A 34 -1.18 4.00 -10.65
C THR A 34 -1.61 5.47 -10.66
N ASP A 35 -2.21 5.98 -9.58
CA ASP A 35 -2.56 7.40 -9.45
C ASP A 35 -1.31 8.23 -9.11
N PRO A 36 -0.88 9.19 -9.96
CA PRO A 36 0.33 9.99 -9.74
C PRO A 36 0.26 10.93 -8.51
N THR A 37 -0.91 11.09 -7.91
CA THR A 37 -1.09 11.83 -6.66
C THR A 37 -0.87 10.98 -5.42
N VAL A 38 -0.87 9.65 -5.57
CA VAL A 38 -0.57 8.68 -4.50
C VAL A 38 0.94 8.54 -4.37
N LEU A 39 1.44 8.77 -3.16
CA LEU A 39 2.86 8.71 -2.82
C LEU A 39 3.27 7.31 -2.35
N GLY A 40 2.32 6.53 -1.81
CA GLY A 40 2.54 5.16 -1.39
C GLY A 40 1.27 4.53 -0.82
N ALA A 41 1.20 3.20 -0.84
CA ALA A 41 0.08 2.44 -0.32
C ALA A 41 0.56 1.12 0.29
N ARG A 42 -0.21 0.59 1.25
CA ARG A 42 0.04 -0.72 1.86
C ARG A 42 -1.21 -1.30 2.51
N ILE A 43 -1.19 -2.62 2.71
CA ILE A 43 -2.12 -3.27 3.64
C ILE A 43 -1.88 -2.80 5.08
N THR A 44 -2.96 -2.79 5.86
CA THR A 44 -2.95 -2.46 7.29
C THR A 44 -3.85 -3.43 8.07
N GLY A 45 -3.55 -3.64 9.35
CA GLY A 45 -4.21 -4.65 10.18
C GLY A 45 -3.54 -6.02 10.13
N GLY A 46 -4.29 -7.09 10.44
CA GLY A 46 -3.77 -8.44 10.59
C GLY A 46 -3.45 -9.21 9.30
N GLY A 47 -3.78 -8.65 8.12
CA GLY A 47 -3.54 -9.30 6.83
C GLY A 47 -4.68 -10.18 6.31
N PHE A 48 -4.43 -10.90 5.22
CA PHE A 48 -5.33 -11.82 4.51
C PHE A 48 -6.67 -11.21 4.04
N GLY A 49 -6.71 -9.89 3.91
CA GLY A 49 -7.91 -9.11 3.59
C GLY A 49 -7.93 -7.80 4.37
N GLY A 50 -9.11 -7.22 4.52
CA GLY A 50 -9.29 -6.02 5.34
C GLY A 50 -9.09 -4.73 4.55
N CYS A 51 -8.14 -3.89 5.00
CA CYS A 51 -8.02 -2.52 4.51
C CYS A 51 -6.64 -2.21 3.92
N ILE A 52 -6.65 -1.25 2.99
CA ILE A 52 -5.45 -0.65 2.42
C ILE A 52 -5.42 0.82 2.84
N VAL A 53 -4.25 1.30 3.25
CA VAL A 53 -4.01 2.70 3.53
C VAL A 53 -3.10 3.29 2.45
N GLY A 54 -3.50 4.44 1.90
CA GLY A 54 -2.77 5.19 0.89
C GLY A 54 -2.43 6.60 1.37
N LEU A 55 -1.18 7.01 1.18
CA LEU A 55 -0.72 8.38 1.36
C LEU A 55 -0.80 9.10 0.02
N ARG A 56 -1.53 10.21 -0.05
CA ARG A 56 -1.66 11.02 -1.28
C ARG A 56 -1.38 12.49 -1.03
N ARG A 57 -1.01 13.22 -2.08
CA ARG A 57 -0.94 14.69 -2.04
C ARG A 57 -2.33 15.25 -1.75
N ARG A 58 -2.42 16.15 -0.77
CA ARG A 58 -3.64 16.93 -0.55
C ARG A 58 -3.88 17.79 -1.79
N LYS A 59 -5.11 17.75 -2.33
CA LYS A 59 -5.55 18.79 -3.28
C LYS A 59 -5.68 20.10 -2.51
N ASN A 60 -4.95 21.12 -2.94
CA ASN A 60 -5.22 22.49 -2.55
C ASN A 60 -6.17 23.07 -3.59
N SER A 61 -7.34 23.50 -3.15
CA SER A 61 -8.33 24.24 -3.94
C SER A 61 -8.22 25.73 -3.62
#